data_AF-A0A949GAT5-F1
#
_entry.id   AF-A0A949GAT5-F1
#
_cell.length_a   1.000
_cell.length_b   1.000
_cell.length_c   1.000
_cell.angle_alpha   90.00
_cell.angle_beta   90.00
_cell.angle_gamma   90.00
#
_symmetry.space_group_name_H-M   'P 1'
#
loop_
_entity.id
_entity.type
_entity.pdbx_description
1 polymer ?
#
loop_
_entity_poly.entity_id
_entity_poly.type
_entity_poly.pdbx_seq_one_letter_code
_entity_poly.pdbx_strand_id
1 'polypeptide(L)'
;MEKRNRRRNNPSYPQKTSAYNSKRYSENPEKFKKISKEYRRSHPYHGLLNTARRRAEINDLPFSIDDKWLSSVWTGRCALTGLEFKTSDNAHGPFSPSIDRVIPELGYTPENCRFILFGLNALKGTGTDADMMIIAKALMERHD
;
A
#
# COMPACT_ATOMS: atom_id res chain seq x y z
N MET A 1 10.80 3.74 -18.57
CA MET A 1 10.32 2.43 -18.07
C MET A 1 10.84 1.23 -18.88
N GLU A 2 11.10 1.35 -20.19
CA GLU A 2 11.67 0.25 -21.01
C GLU A 2 13.05 -0.26 -20.54
N LYS A 3 13.92 0.61 -20.03
CA LYS A 3 15.29 0.23 -19.64
C LYS A 3 15.37 -0.74 -18.46
N ARG A 4 14.34 -0.83 -17.62
CA ARG A 4 14.32 -1.70 -16.41
C ARG A 4 13.84 -3.11 -16.75
N ASN A 5 12.85 -3.23 -17.64
CA ASN A 5 12.36 -4.53 -18.13
C ASN A 5 13.33 -5.19 -19.12
N ARG A 6 14.04 -4.41 -19.96
CA ARG A 6 15.09 -4.93 -20.85
C ARG A 6 16.29 -5.53 -20.12
N ARG A 7 16.57 -5.11 -18.87
CA ARG A 7 17.69 -5.62 -18.05
C ARG A 7 17.40 -6.94 -17.33
N ARG A 8 16.14 -7.21 -16.97
CA ARG A 8 15.73 -8.46 -16.30
C ARG A 8 15.74 -9.68 -17.23
N ASN A 9 15.52 -9.47 -18.53
CA ASN A 9 15.45 -10.52 -19.55
C ASN A 9 16.74 -10.65 -20.39
N ASN A 10 17.86 -10.05 -19.96
CA ASN A 10 19.15 -10.18 -20.64
C ASN A 10 19.97 -11.33 -20.00
N PRO A 11 20.26 -12.43 -20.72
CA PRO A 11 21.06 -13.55 -20.22
C PRO A 11 22.49 -13.17 -19.78
N SER A 12 23.02 -12.05 -20.30
CA SER A 12 24.35 -11.53 -19.95
C SER A 12 24.34 -10.66 -18.68
N TYR A 13 23.18 -10.37 -18.10
CA TYR A 13 23.09 -9.55 -16.89
C TYR A 13 23.33 -10.44 -15.66
N PRO A 14 24.39 -10.20 -14.86
CA PRO A 14 24.69 -11.07 -13.73
C PRO A 14 23.53 -11.06 -12.75
N GLN A 15 22.88 -12.22 -12.61
CA GLN A 15 21.85 -12.45 -11.60
C GLN A 15 22.52 -12.40 -10.23
N LYS A 16 22.56 -11.20 -9.64
CA LYS A 16 23.14 -10.98 -8.32
C LYS A 16 22.47 -11.92 -7.31
N THR A 17 23.24 -12.84 -6.75
CA THR A 17 22.74 -13.86 -5.83
C THR A 17 22.25 -13.22 -4.52
N SER A 18 21.36 -13.92 -3.81
CA SER A 18 20.92 -13.53 -2.46
C SER A 18 22.13 -13.29 -1.53
N ALA A 19 23.16 -14.13 -1.63
CA ALA A 19 24.42 -14.00 -0.89
C ALA A 19 25.21 -12.73 -1.22
N TYR A 20 25.31 -12.35 -2.51
CA TYR A 20 25.94 -11.10 -2.94
C TYR A 20 25.21 -9.88 -2.36
N ASN A 21 23.88 -9.87 -2.39
CA ASN A 21 23.10 -8.77 -1.83
C ASN A 21 23.27 -8.72 -0.31
N SER A 22 23.20 -9.86 0.39
CA SER A 22 23.40 -9.95 1.84
C SER A 22 24.74 -9.35 2.28
N LYS A 23 25.84 -9.78 1.63
CA LYS A 23 27.20 -9.25 1.89
C LYS A 23 27.28 -7.72 1.69
N ARG A 24 26.67 -7.22 0.62
CA ARG A 24 26.64 -5.77 0.33
C ARG A 24 25.91 -4.99 1.43
N TYR A 25 24.78 -5.51 1.94
CA TYR A 25 24.03 -4.86 3.01
C TYR A 25 24.80 -4.86 4.34
N SER A 26 25.50 -5.95 4.67
CA SER A 26 26.29 -6.06 5.90
C SER A 26 27.55 -5.19 5.91
N GLU A 27 28.16 -4.91 4.76
CA GLU A 27 29.37 -4.09 4.66
C GLU A 27 29.11 -2.59 4.90
N ASN A 28 27.88 -2.10 4.65
CA ASN A 28 27.55 -0.68 4.79
C ASN A 28 26.12 -0.47 5.34
N PRO A 29 25.80 -0.98 6.54
CA PRO A 29 24.44 -1.03 7.05
C PRO A 29 23.81 0.37 7.19
N GLU A 30 24.56 1.36 7.68
CA GLU A 30 24.06 2.74 7.86
C GLU A 30 23.72 3.42 6.54
N LYS A 31 24.51 3.18 5.48
CA LYS A 31 24.22 3.70 4.14
C LYS A 31 22.88 3.16 3.63
N PHE A 32 22.67 1.84 3.74
CA PHE A 32 21.44 1.22 3.26
C PHE A 32 20.23 1.57 4.12
N LYS A 33 20.42 1.76 5.43
CA LYS A 33 19.39 2.27 6.34
C LYS A 33 18.95 3.67 5.95
N LYS A 34 19.88 4.57 5.63
CA LYS A 34 19.57 5.93 5.13
C LYS A 34 18.80 5.89 3.81
N ILE A 35 19.28 5.11 2.83
CA ILE A 35 18.62 4.94 1.53
C ILE A 35 17.19 4.40 1.70
N SER A 36 17.02 3.37 2.53
CA SER A 36 15.71 2.79 2.81
C SER A 36 14.76 3.80 3.46
N LYS A 37 15.26 4.59 4.42
CA LYS A 37 14.48 5.65 5.07
C LYS A 37 14.03 6.72 4.08
N GLU A 38 14.92 7.17 3.21
CA GLU A 38 14.61 8.17 2.18
C GLU A 38 13.64 7.65 1.12
N TYR A 39 13.79 6.39 0.73
CA TYR A 39 12.85 5.71 -0.18
C TYR A 39 11.45 5.62 0.43
N ARG A 40 11.33 5.19 1.69
CA ARG A 40 10.03 5.11 2.39
C ARG A 40 9.37 6.48 2.56
N ARG A 41 10.16 7.54 2.78
CA ARG A 41 9.65 8.92 2.87
C ARG A 41 9.11 9.44 1.54
N SER A 42 9.80 9.15 0.43
CA SER A 42 9.38 9.57 -0.91
C SER A 42 8.29 8.69 -1.52
N HIS A 43 8.13 7.46 -1.03
CA HIS A 43 7.15 6.49 -1.52
C HIS A 43 6.37 5.87 -0.35
N PRO A 44 5.62 6.67 0.43
CA PRO A 44 4.95 6.20 1.65
C PRO A 44 3.90 5.11 1.40
N TYR A 45 3.44 4.98 0.15
CA TYR A 45 2.48 3.98 -0.30
C TYR A 45 3.11 2.63 -0.67
N HIS A 46 4.43 2.57 -0.93
CA HIS A 46 5.06 1.40 -1.55
C HIS A 46 4.90 0.12 -0.71
N GLY A 47 4.99 0.24 0.62
CA GLY A 47 4.78 -0.90 1.53
C GLY A 47 3.39 -1.53 1.41
N LEU A 48 2.38 -0.74 1.04
CA LEU A 48 0.99 -1.18 0.94
C LEU A 48 0.78 -2.15 -0.23
N LEU A 49 1.57 -2.05 -1.31
CA LEU A 49 1.47 -2.93 -2.47
C LEU A 49 1.73 -4.40 -2.09
N ASN A 50 2.74 -4.66 -1.26
CA ASN A 50 3.06 -6.00 -0.81
C ASN A 50 1.98 -6.56 0.13
N THR A 51 1.43 -5.71 1.00
CA THR A 51 0.31 -6.09 1.87
C THR A 51 -0.93 -6.43 1.06
N ALA A 52 -1.28 -5.62 0.06
CA ALA A 52 -2.40 -5.86 -0.83
C ALA A 52 -2.22 -7.16 -1.63
N ARG A 53 -1.02 -7.39 -2.18
CA ARG A 53 -0.69 -8.62 -2.92
C ARG A 53 -0.87 -9.87 -2.05
N ARG A 54 -0.30 -9.87 -0.84
CA ARG A 54 -0.46 -10.99 0.10
C ARG A 54 -1.92 -11.23 0.46
N ARG A 55 -2.71 -10.17 0.66
CA ARG A 55 -4.15 -10.29 0.92
C ARG A 55 -4.89 -10.89 -0.28
N ALA A 56 -4.54 -10.49 -1.49
CA ALA A 56 -5.12 -11.05 -2.71
C ALA A 56 -4.82 -12.54 -2.85
N GLU A 57 -3.57 -12.96 -2.61
CA GLU A 57 -3.15 -14.36 -2.65
C GLU A 57 -3.88 -15.22 -1.62
N ILE A 58 -4.01 -14.75 -0.37
CA ILE A 58 -4.69 -15.51 0.70
C ILE A 58 -6.20 -15.67 0.43
N ASN A 59 -6.82 -14.68 -0.20
CA ASN A 59 -8.28 -14.65 -0.42
C ASN A 59 -8.68 -14.99 -1.85
N ASP A 60 -7.74 -15.45 -2.68
CA ASP A 60 -7.95 -15.78 -4.10
C ASP A 60 -8.65 -14.66 -4.90
N LEU A 61 -8.09 -13.45 -4.83
CA LEU A 61 -8.68 -12.25 -5.45
C LEU A 61 -7.90 -11.80 -6.69
N PRO A 62 -8.58 -11.20 -7.68
CA PRO A 62 -7.92 -10.49 -8.77
C PRO A 62 -6.92 -9.45 -8.24
N PHE A 63 -5.78 -9.32 -8.91
CA PHE A 63 -4.74 -8.35 -8.54
C PHE A 63 -4.05 -7.78 -9.77
N SER A 64 -4.22 -6.49 -10.03
CA SER A 64 -3.62 -5.78 -11.17
C SER A 64 -3.05 -4.40 -10.85
N ILE A 65 -3.25 -3.87 -9.63
CA ILE A 65 -2.58 -2.64 -9.20
C ILE A 65 -1.06 -2.82 -9.13
N ASP A 66 -0.31 -1.78 -9.51
CA ASP A 66 1.14 -1.77 -9.49
C ASP A 66 1.70 -0.45 -8.91
N ASP A 67 3.02 -0.38 -8.73
CA ASP A 67 3.69 0.80 -8.17
C ASP A 67 3.40 2.09 -8.97
N LYS A 68 3.18 1.98 -10.29
CA LYS A 68 2.82 3.13 -11.11
C LYS A 68 1.43 3.63 -10.77
N TRP A 69 0.46 2.73 -10.69
CA TRP A 69 -0.90 3.07 -10.29
C TRP A 69 -0.89 3.73 -8.89
N LEU A 70 -0.22 3.12 -7.90
CA LEU A 70 -0.10 3.68 -6.56
C LEU A 70 0.46 5.12 -6.61
N SER A 71 1.54 5.35 -7.36
CA SER A 71 2.14 6.67 -7.51
C SER A 71 1.23 7.69 -8.19
N SER A 72 0.41 7.26 -9.16
CA SER A 72 -0.48 8.15 -9.92
C SER A 72 -1.72 8.60 -9.14
N VAL A 73 -2.20 7.78 -8.20
CA VAL A 73 -3.42 8.07 -7.44
C VAL A 73 -3.15 8.50 -5.99
N TRP A 74 -1.90 8.48 -5.55
CA TRP A 74 -1.51 8.91 -4.21
C TRP A 74 -1.59 10.43 -4.07
N THR A 75 -2.48 10.90 -3.19
CA THR A 75 -2.66 12.34 -2.89
C THR A 75 -2.14 12.74 -1.50
N GLY A 76 -1.76 11.76 -0.68
CA GLY A 76 -1.49 11.98 0.76
C GLY A 76 -2.75 12.16 1.61
N ARG A 77 -3.95 12.04 1.02
CA ARG A 77 -5.25 12.22 1.69
C ARG A 77 -6.18 11.04 1.47
N CYS A 78 -7.05 10.79 2.45
CA CYS A 78 -8.10 9.78 2.35
C CYS A 78 -9.13 10.16 1.29
N ALA A 79 -9.42 9.24 0.36
CA ALA A 79 -10.39 9.46 -0.70
C ALA A 79 -11.84 9.63 -0.20
N LEU A 80 -12.15 9.11 0.99
CA LEU A 80 -13.49 9.22 1.58
C LEU A 80 -13.69 10.47 2.43
N THR A 81 -12.69 10.86 3.22
CA THR A 81 -12.84 11.94 4.23
C THR A 81 -12.02 13.18 3.93
N GLY A 82 -11.07 13.13 2.98
CA GLY A 82 -10.12 14.22 2.72
C GLY A 82 -9.04 14.43 3.78
N LEU A 83 -9.10 13.69 4.90
CA LEU A 83 -8.12 13.77 5.99
C LEU A 83 -6.73 13.30 5.52
N GLU A 84 -5.69 13.94 6.04
CA GLU A 84 -4.30 13.59 5.73
C GLU A 84 -3.90 12.25 6.36
N PHE A 85 -3.08 11.49 5.63
CA PHE A 85 -2.50 10.27 6.15
C PHE A 85 -1.34 10.56 7.11
N LYS A 86 -1.28 9.81 8.22
CA LYS A 86 -0.07 9.73 9.05
C LYS A 86 0.86 8.65 8.48
N THR A 87 2.01 9.05 7.93
CA THR A 87 2.95 8.16 7.22
C THR A 87 4.34 8.08 7.88
N SER A 88 4.47 8.45 9.16
CA SER A 88 5.76 8.39 9.86
C SER A 88 6.19 6.95 10.16
N ASP A 89 7.48 6.75 10.46
CA ASP A 89 8.08 5.42 10.71
C ASP A 89 7.40 4.62 11.85
N ASN A 90 6.63 5.29 12.73
CA ASN A 90 5.87 4.69 13.83
C ASN A 90 4.35 4.88 13.68
N ALA A 91 3.86 5.36 12.54
CA ALA A 91 2.46 5.68 12.32
C ALA A 91 1.61 4.45 11.96
N HIS A 92 1.72 3.37 12.73
CA HIS A 92 0.73 2.30 12.67
C HIS A 92 -0.48 2.70 13.51
N GLY A 93 -1.55 3.13 12.86
CA GLY A 93 -2.75 3.56 13.56
C GLY A 93 -3.92 3.91 12.64
N PRO A 94 -5.06 4.32 13.22
CA PRO A 94 -6.29 4.57 12.46
C PRO A 94 -6.13 5.58 11.32
N PHE A 95 -5.23 6.55 11.46
CA PHE A 95 -4.96 7.59 10.46
C PHE A 95 -3.88 7.22 9.43
N SER A 96 -3.34 6.00 9.49
CA SER A 96 -2.40 5.50 8.49
C SER A 96 -3.11 5.16 7.17
N PRO A 97 -2.42 5.16 6.02
CA PRO A 97 -3.04 4.81 4.75
C PRO A 97 -3.30 3.30 4.63
N SER A 98 -4.40 2.93 3.96
CA SER A 98 -4.71 1.57 3.53
C SER A 98 -5.22 1.58 2.09
N ILE A 99 -4.94 0.50 1.34
CA ILE A 99 -5.58 0.25 0.04
C ILE A 99 -6.88 -0.50 0.31
N ASP A 100 -8.00 0.16 0.04
CA ASP A 100 -9.36 -0.36 0.16
C ASP A 100 -9.86 -0.86 -1.19
N ARG A 101 -10.67 -1.91 -1.16
CA ARG A 101 -11.43 -2.43 -2.30
C ARG A 101 -12.83 -1.86 -2.17
N VAL A 102 -13.27 -1.03 -3.12
CA VAL A 102 -14.61 -0.43 -3.09
C VAL A 102 -15.66 -1.54 -3.02
N ILE A 103 -15.55 -2.51 -3.93
CA ILE A 103 -16.33 -3.74 -3.96
C ILE A 103 -15.38 -4.90 -3.57
N PRO A 104 -15.55 -5.54 -2.39
CA PRO A 104 -14.59 -6.54 -1.89
C PRO A 104 -14.27 -7.67 -2.88
N GLU A 105 -15.28 -8.22 -3.55
CA GLU A 105 -15.18 -9.37 -4.46
C GLU A 105 -14.42 -9.07 -5.76
N LEU A 106 -14.34 -7.81 -6.20
CA LEU A 106 -13.63 -7.45 -7.44
C LEU A 106 -12.10 -7.39 -7.27
N GLY A 107 -11.60 -7.61 -6.06
CA GLY A 107 -10.16 -7.67 -5.79
C GLY A 107 -9.45 -6.32 -5.95
N TYR A 108 -8.14 -6.38 -6.19
CA TYR A 108 -7.26 -5.23 -6.23
C TYR A 108 -6.97 -4.78 -7.67
N THR A 109 -7.90 -4.02 -8.25
CA THR A 109 -7.76 -3.46 -9.61
C THR A 109 -7.73 -1.92 -9.59
N PRO A 110 -7.15 -1.26 -10.62
CA PRO A 110 -7.14 0.19 -10.72
C PRO A 110 -8.52 0.86 -10.56
N GLU A 111 -9.57 0.22 -11.05
CA GLU A 111 -10.95 0.72 -11.06
C GLU A 111 -11.68 0.46 -9.73
N ASN A 112 -11.21 -0.51 -8.93
CA ASN A 112 -11.85 -0.94 -7.69
C ASN A 112 -11.06 -0.55 -6.43
N CYS A 113 -9.90 0.11 -6.56
CA CYS A 113 -9.06 0.47 -5.43
C CYS A 113 -9.01 1.97 -5.17
N ARG A 114 -8.85 2.32 -3.89
CA ARG A 114 -8.62 3.69 -3.42
C ARG A 114 -7.79 3.70 -2.14
N PHE A 115 -7.16 4.83 -1.85
CA PHE A 115 -6.48 5.04 -0.57
C PHE A 115 -7.45 5.63 0.46
N ILE A 116 -7.65 4.93 1.58
CA ILE A 116 -8.44 5.42 2.71
C ILE A 116 -7.70 5.26 4.03
N LEU A 117 -8.22 5.88 5.10
CA LEU A 117 -7.68 5.69 6.44
C LEU A 117 -7.81 4.21 6.84
N PHE A 118 -6.78 3.66 7.48
CA PHE A 118 -6.80 2.30 8.00
C PHE A 118 -7.97 2.07 8.95
N GLY A 119 -8.32 3.05 9.78
CA GLY A 119 -9.47 2.98 10.68
C GLY A 119 -10.80 2.81 9.93
N LEU A 120 -10.97 3.51 8.79
CA LEU A 120 -12.17 3.34 7.95
C LEU A 120 -12.19 1.97 7.27
N ASN A 121 -11.05 1.52 6.76
CA ASN A 121 -10.92 0.19 6.18
C ASN A 121 -11.22 -0.91 7.22
N ALA A 122 -10.81 -0.70 8.47
CA ALA A 122 -11.09 -1.60 9.58
C ALA A 122 -12.57 -1.59 9.96
N LEU A 123 -13.20 -0.40 10.02
CA LEU A 123 -14.64 -0.25 10.25
C LEU A 123 -15.47 -0.94 9.17
N LYS A 124 -15.10 -0.77 7.91
CA LYS A 124 -15.75 -1.43 6.77
C LYS A 124 -15.65 -2.96 6.85
N GLY A 125 -14.46 -3.49 7.20
CA GLY A 125 -14.25 -4.92 7.35
C GLY A 125 -14.57 -5.69 6.08
N THR A 126 -15.48 -6.66 6.18
CA THR A 126 -16.01 -7.44 5.04
C THR A 126 -17.27 -6.85 4.43
N GLY A 127 -17.78 -5.75 4.99
CA GLY A 127 -18.99 -5.09 4.52
C GLY A 127 -18.74 -4.13 3.36
N THR A 128 -19.80 -3.40 3.03
CA THR A 128 -19.83 -2.39 1.99
C THR A 128 -19.61 -0.99 2.55
N ASP A 129 -19.42 -0.02 1.66
CA ASP A 129 -19.43 1.40 2.06
C ASP A 129 -20.76 1.78 2.73
N ALA A 130 -21.88 1.22 2.29
CA ALA A 130 -23.19 1.48 2.89
C ALA A 130 -23.25 0.99 4.35
N ASP A 131 -22.76 -0.21 4.63
CA ASP A 131 -22.71 -0.77 5.99
C ASP A 131 -21.86 0.12 6.91
N MET A 132 -20.68 0.51 6.44
CA MET A 132 -19.78 1.42 7.17
C MET A 132 -20.47 2.76 7.49
N MET A 133 -21.20 3.33 6.52
CA MET A 133 -21.90 4.61 6.69
C MET A 133 -23.09 4.51 7.64
N ILE A 134 -23.84 3.39 7.62
CA ILE A 134 -24.92 3.13 8.58
C ILE A 134 -24.36 3.12 10.02
N ILE A 135 -23.26 2.40 10.24
CA ILE A 135 -22.60 2.33 11.55
C ILE A 135 -22.10 3.71 11.98
N ALA A 136 -21.44 4.45 11.08
CA ALA A 136 -20.92 5.79 11.37
C ALA A 136 -22.05 6.77 11.74
N LYS A 137 -23.17 6.73 11.01
CA LYS A 137 -24.34 7.57 11.31
C LYS A 137 -24.94 7.25 12.67
N ALA A 138 -25.14 5.97 12.99
CA ALA A 138 -25.67 5.54 14.29
C ALA A 138 -24.76 5.94 15.46
N LEU A 139 -23.43 5.98 15.23
CA LEU A 139 -22.48 6.47 16.22
C LEU A 139 -22.66 7.98 16.48
N MET A 140 -22.77 8.79 15.42
CA MET A 140 -22.97 10.24 15.56
C MET A 140 -24.27 10.56 16.30
N GLU A 141 -25.38 9.90 15.94
CA GLU A 141 -26.70 10.13 16.56
C GLU A 141 -26.78 9.78 18.05
N ARG A 142 -25.84 8.97 18.58
CA ARG A 142 -25.80 8.60 20.01
C ARG A 142 -24.84 9.43 20.84
N HIS A 143 -23.91 10.13 20.19
CA HIS A 143 -22.83 10.87 20.84
C HIS A 143 -22.95 12.38 20.64
N ASP A 144 -24.05 12.83 20.06
CA ASP A 144 -24.60 14.20 20.11
C ASP A 144 -25.73 14.26 21.16
#